data_AF-A0A7S2AU14-F1
#
_entry.id   AF-A0A7S2AU14-F1
#
_cell.length_a   1.000
_cell.length_b   1.000
_cell.length_c   1.000
_cell.angle_alpha   90.00
_cell.angle_beta   90.00
_cell.angle_gamma   90.00
#
_symmetry.space_group_name_H-M   'P 1'
#
loop_
_entity.id
_entity.type
_entity.pdbx_description
1 polymer ?
#
loop_
_entity_poly.entity_id
_entity_poly.type
_entity_poly.pdbx_seq_one_letter_code
_entity_poly.pdbx_strand_id
1 'polypeptide(L)'
;RRLVDMQWLFGSSSSAPSSTPPPSTSSHKLLEAHALARDCLSLALQADESGDSSLALKRYLQCLSACSLGLSPPGAPSSRPTVGAADAAVLDELAKWQASVADRIAMLKTQTQQTQQQPRPRPTKA
;
A
#
# COMPACT_ATOMS: atom_id res chain seq x y z
N ARG A 1 25.76 -8.61 33.87
CA ARG A 1 24.98 -9.50 34.78
C ARG A 1 24.00 -8.59 35.54
N ARG A 2 22.85 -8.27 34.96
CA ARG A 2 21.51 -8.89 35.17
C ARG A 2 21.08 -8.96 36.65
N LEU A 3 20.03 -8.15 36.95
CA LEU A 3 18.95 -8.26 37.96
C LEU A 3 19.37 -8.13 39.44
N VAL A 4 18.65 -7.45 40.33
CA VAL A 4 17.23 -7.63 40.77
C VAL A 4 16.80 -6.33 41.52
N ASP A 5 15.72 -5.65 41.11
CA ASP A 5 14.40 -5.57 41.77
C ASP A 5 14.40 -5.10 43.25
N MET A 6 13.66 -4.02 43.58
CA MET A 6 12.79 -3.90 44.79
C MET A 6 12.09 -2.53 44.83
N GLN A 7 11.01 -2.47 44.05
CA GLN A 7 9.67 -1.95 44.40
C GLN A 7 9.48 -1.31 45.80
N TRP A 8 9.23 0.00 45.83
CA TRP A 8 8.50 0.76 46.88
C TRP A 8 7.92 1.99 46.15
N LEU A 9 6.64 2.35 46.16
CA LEU A 9 5.52 2.11 47.05
C LEU A 9 4.23 2.39 46.28
N PHE A 10 3.22 1.56 46.54
CA PHE A 10 1.82 1.92 46.39
C PHE A 10 1.53 3.20 47.18
N GLY A 11 0.98 4.21 46.51
CA GLY A 11 0.50 5.46 47.11
C GLY A 11 -0.64 6.04 46.26
N SER A 12 -1.86 5.76 46.70
CA SER A 12 -3.14 5.99 46.03
C SER A 12 -3.35 7.41 45.48
N SER A 13 -3.81 7.49 44.24
CA SER A 13 -4.86 8.43 43.83
C SER A 13 -5.56 7.92 42.58
N SER A 14 -6.87 7.81 42.67
CA SER A 14 -7.78 7.50 41.57
C SER A 14 -7.51 8.41 40.39
N SER A 15 -7.23 7.81 39.24
CA SER A 15 -7.64 8.30 37.93
C SER A 15 -7.82 7.03 37.11
N ALA A 16 -9.02 6.88 36.52
CA ALA A 16 -9.38 5.74 35.69
C ALA A 16 -8.22 5.36 34.75
N PRO A 17 -8.00 4.08 34.41
CA PRO A 17 -7.22 3.81 33.21
C PRO A 17 -7.88 4.65 32.11
N SER A 18 -7.15 5.62 31.58
CA SER A 18 -7.56 6.33 30.39
C SER A 18 -7.83 5.25 29.37
N SER A 19 -9.12 4.95 29.18
CA SER A 19 -9.61 4.13 28.10
C SER A 19 -9.25 4.90 26.84
N THR A 20 -8.01 4.74 26.37
CA THR A 20 -7.68 4.97 24.97
C THR A 20 -8.70 4.10 24.24
N PRO A 21 -9.68 4.70 23.54
CA PRO A 21 -10.63 3.92 22.79
C PRO A 21 -9.82 3.03 21.85
N PRO A 22 -10.18 1.75 21.66
CA PRO A 22 -9.52 0.94 20.66
C PRO A 22 -9.58 1.75 19.35
N PRO A 23 -8.43 1.95 18.65
CA PRO A 23 -8.47 2.63 17.37
C PRO A 23 -9.50 1.89 16.53
N SER A 24 -10.48 2.63 16.00
CA SER A 24 -11.49 2.09 15.09
C SER A 24 -10.77 1.22 14.07
N THR A 25 -10.92 -0.10 14.18
CA THR A 25 -10.12 -1.08 13.43
C THR A 25 -10.21 -0.87 11.92
N SER A 26 -11.26 -0.19 11.47
CA SER A 26 -11.49 0.21 10.08
C SER A 26 -10.52 1.31 9.60
N SER A 27 -10.28 2.37 10.37
CA SER A 27 -9.34 3.43 10.00
C SER A 27 -7.89 2.96 10.09
N HIS A 28 -7.57 2.06 11.04
CA HIS A 28 -6.24 1.45 11.12
C HIS A 28 -5.93 0.61 9.87
N LYS A 29 -6.87 -0.21 9.41
CA LYS A 29 -6.70 -1.01 8.17
C LYS A 29 -6.58 -0.14 6.91
N LEU A 30 -7.31 0.97 6.85
CA LEU A 30 -7.20 1.93 5.75
C LEU A 30 -5.82 2.59 5.71
N LEU A 31 -5.32 3.06 6.85
CA LEU A 31 -3.99 3.67 6.97
C LEU A 31 -2.87 2.65 6.69
N GLU A 32 -3.03 1.40 7.13
CA GLU A 32 -2.09 0.32 6.83
C GLU A 32 -2.05 0.02 5.33
N ALA A 33 -3.22 -0.05 4.67
CA ALA A 33 -3.31 -0.21 3.22
C ALA A 33 -2.70 0.98 2.46
N HIS A 34 -2.90 2.22 2.96
CA HIS A 34 -2.31 3.43 2.40
C HIS A 34 -0.79 3.46 2.52
N ALA A 35 -0.25 3.13 3.69
CA ALA A 35 1.20 3.02 3.90
C ALA A 35 1.82 1.96 2.97
N LEU A 36 1.18 0.79 2.86
CA LEU A 36 1.65 -0.29 2.00
C LEU A 36 1.59 0.09 0.51
N ALA A 37 0.51 0.76 0.08
CA ALA A 37 0.38 1.28 -1.29
C ALA A 37 1.48 2.31 -1.59
N ARG A 38 1.76 3.22 -0.66
CA ARG A 38 2.80 4.23 -0.80
C ARG A 38 4.20 3.62 -0.94
N ASP A 39 4.53 2.63 -0.11
CA ASP A 39 5.82 1.93 -0.18
C ASP A 39 5.97 1.18 -1.50
N CYS A 40 4.92 0.47 -1.94
CA CYS A 40 4.93 -0.22 -3.22
C CYS A 40 5.07 0.75 -4.41
N LEU A 41 4.40 1.89 -4.35
CA LEU A 41 4.49 2.94 -5.38
C LEU A 41 5.91 3.52 -5.44
N SER A 42 6.52 3.80 -4.30
CA SER A 42 7.91 4.30 -4.24
C SER A 42 8.89 3.29 -4.84
N LEU A 43 8.79 2.02 -4.46
CA LEU A 43 9.62 0.95 -5.03
C LEU A 43 9.36 0.74 -6.53
N ALA A 44 8.12 0.92 -6.99
CA ALA A 44 7.77 0.82 -8.40
C ALA A 44 8.42 1.94 -9.22
N LEU A 45 8.35 3.18 -8.72
CA LEU A 45 8.99 4.34 -9.36
C LEU A 45 10.52 4.18 -9.40
N GLN A 46 11.15 3.74 -8.31
CA GLN A 46 12.59 3.49 -8.29
C GLN A 46 13.01 2.43 -9.32
N ALA A 47 12.22 1.36 -9.47
CA ALA A 47 12.49 0.33 -10.47
C ALA A 47 12.29 0.84 -11.91
N ASP A 48 11.30 1.71 -12.13
CA ASP A 48 11.04 2.37 -13.41
C ASP A 48 12.17 3.33 -13.79
N GLU A 49 12.64 4.15 -12.84
CA GLU A 49 13.82 5.03 -13.01
C GLU A 49 15.11 4.24 -13.25
N SER A 50 15.21 3.04 -12.69
CA SER A 50 16.34 2.12 -12.93
C SER A 50 16.27 1.43 -14.29
N GLY A 51 15.17 1.59 -15.04
CA GLY A 51 14.94 0.95 -16.33
C GLY A 51 14.54 -0.53 -16.26
N ASP A 52 14.30 -1.07 -15.07
CA ASP A 52 13.83 -2.46 -14.89
C ASP A 52 12.30 -2.51 -14.98
N SER A 53 11.78 -2.50 -16.20
CA SER A 53 10.34 -2.52 -16.47
C SER A 53 9.63 -3.76 -15.92
N SER A 54 10.34 -4.89 -15.75
CA SER A 54 9.77 -6.13 -15.20
C SER A 54 9.56 -6.01 -13.69
N LEU A 55 10.59 -5.54 -12.98
CA LEU A 55 10.50 -5.26 -11.55
C LEU A 55 9.49 -4.15 -11.26
N ALA A 56 9.53 -3.06 -12.04
CA ALA A 56 8.58 -1.95 -11.94
C ALA A 56 7.13 -2.46 -12.09
N LEU A 57 6.84 -3.25 -13.12
CA LEU A 57 5.53 -3.85 -13.33
C LEU A 57 5.07 -4.69 -12.13
N LYS A 58 5.96 -5.53 -11.58
CA LYS A 58 5.66 -6.34 -10.40
C LYS A 58 5.31 -5.47 -9.19
N ARG A 59 6.05 -4.38 -8.96
CA ARG A 59 5.82 -3.44 -7.85
C ARG A 59 4.53 -2.63 -8.05
N TYR A 60 4.25 -2.18 -9.26
CA TYR A 60 2.99 -1.52 -9.59
C TYR A 60 1.78 -2.45 -9.37
N LEU A 61 1.88 -3.73 -9.73
CA LEU A 61 0.82 -4.71 -9.45
C LEU A 61 0.59 -4.91 -7.94
N GLN A 62 1.66 -4.93 -7.14
CA GLN A 62 1.55 -4.96 -5.67
C GLN A 62 0.87 -3.70 -5.13
N CYS A 63 1.25 -2.52 -5.63
CA CYS A 63 0.61 -1.25 -5.27
C CYS A 63 -0.90 -1.26 -5.60
N LEU A 64 -1.28 -1.75 -6.78
CA LEU A 64 -2.67 -1.83 -7.19
C LEU A 64 -3.51 -2.72 -6.25
N SER A 65 -2.94 -3.85 -5.83
CA SER A 65 -3.57 -4.74 -4.85
C SER A 65 -3.75 -4.05 -3.50
N ALA A 66 -2.75 -3.29 -3.04
CA ALA A 66 -2.81 -2.53 -1.79
C ALA A 66 -3.91 -1.45 -1.82
N CYS A 67 -3.98 -0.67 -2.91
CA CYS A 67 -5.05 0.32 -3.08
C CYS A 67 -6.44 -0.34 -3.05
N SER A 68 -6.58 -1.51 -3.68
CA SER A 68 -7.85 -2.25 -3.73
C SER A 68 -8.28 -2.75 -2.35
N LEU A 69 -7.33 -3.18 -1.51
CA LEU A 69 -7.59 -3.58 -0.12
C LEU A 69 -8.07 -2.40 0.74
N GLY A 70 -7.50 -1.21 0.53
CA GLY A 70 -7.91 0.00 1.25
C GLY A 70 -9.27 0.55 0.82
N LEU A 71 -9.57 0.51 -0.49
CA LEU A 71 -10.83 0.99 -1.05
C LEU A 71 -12.00 0.03 -0.79
N SER A 72 -11.74 -1.28 -0.73
CA SER A 72 -12.74 -2.33 -0.53
C SER A 72 -12.31 -3.29 0.58
N PRO A 73 -12.41 -2.89 1.86
CA PRO A 73 -12.11 -3.79 2.96
C PRO A 73 -13.11 -4.96 2.97
N PRO A 74 -12.63 -6.23 3.03
CA PRO A 74 -13.52 -7.38 3.02
C PRO A 74 -14.45 -7.35 4.23
N GLY A 75 -15.76 -7.33 3.96
CA GLY A 75 -16.81 -7.35 4.99
C GLY A 75 -17.37 -5.97 5.39
N ALA A 76 -17.15 -4.91 4.60
CA ALA A 76 -17.86 -3.64 4.84
C ALA A 76 -19.38 -3.85 4.69
N PRO A 77 -20.19 -3.77 5.77
CA PRO A 77 -21.64 -3.76 5.62
C PRO A 77 -22.04 -2.54 4.79
N SER A 78 -23.08 -2.65 3.95
CA SER A 78 -23.65 -1.57 3.13
C SER A 78 -24.18 -0.36 3.94
N SER A 79 -23.95 -0.34 5.24
CA SER A 79 -24.14 0.80 6.12
C SER A 79 -23.02 1.80 5.87
N ARG A 80 -23.30 2.84 5.07
CA ARG A 80 -22.43 4.01 4.85
C ARG A 80 -21.77 4.39 6.18
N PRO A 81 -20.48 4.05 6.41
CA PRO A 81 -19.80 4.55 7.59
C PRO A 81 -19.73 6.07 7.39
N THR A 82 -19.94 6.85 8.45
CA THR A 82 -19.46 8.22 8.51
C THR A 82 -17.92 8.16 8.48
N VAL A 83 -17.38 7.99 7.28
CA VAL A 83 -15.95 8.06 7.01
C VAL A 83 -15.51 9.45 7.46
N GLY A 84 -14.61 9.52 8.45
CA GLY A 84 -14.07 10.80 8.90
C GLY A 84 -13.40 11.52 7.73
N ALA A 85 -13.34 12.86 7.75
CA ALA A 85 -12.73 13.64 6.66
C ALA A 85 -11.29 13.19 6.33
N ALA A 86 -10.54 12.73 7.33
CA ALA A 86 -9.20 12.15 7.16
C ALA A 86 -9.23 10.82 6.38
N ASP A 87 -10.16 9.92 6.70
CA ASP A 87 -10.31 8.64 5.98
C ASP A 87 -10.82 8.88 4.55
N ALA A 88 -11.64 9.90 4.32
CA ALA A 88 -12.13 10.26 2.98
C ALA A 88 -11.00 10.80 2.08
N ALA A 89 -10.08 11.60 2.64
CA ALA A 89 -8.90 12.06 1.92
C ALA A 89 -7.98 10.89 1.53
N VAL A 90 -7.76 9.95 2.45
CA VAL A 90 -6.94 8.75 2.19
C VAL A 90 -7.59 7.86 1.12
N LEU A 91 -8.90 7.65 1.16
CA LEU A 91 -9.63 6.90 0.14
C LEU A 91 -9.55 7.57 -1.24
N ASP A 92 -9.71 8.90 -1.31
CA ASP A 92 -9.58 9.65 -2.56
C ASP A 92 -8.15 9.57 -3.13
N GLU A 93 -7.13 9.68 -2.27
CA GLU A 93 -5.73 9.52 -2.64
C GLU A 93 -5.43 8.10 -3.17
N LEU A 94 -5.92 7.06 -2.47
CA LEU A 94 -5.80 5.67 -2.91
C LEU A 94 -6.48 5.42 -4.27
N ALA A 95 -7.65 6.03 -4.51
CA ALA A 95 -8.36 5.93 -5.79
C ALA A 95 -7.57 6.59 -6.93
N LYS A 96 -7.00 7.77 -6.70
CA LYS A 96 -6.14 8.46 -7.67
C LYS A 96 -4.90 7.62 -7.99
N TRP A 97 -4.25 7.07 -6.97
CA TRP A 97 -3.10 6.19 -7.16
C TRP A 97 -3.48 4.92 -7.91
N GLN A 98 -4.61 4.30 -7.58
CA GLN A 98 -5.09 3.11 -8.27
C GLN A 98 -5.26 3.36 -9.78
N ALA A 99 -5.91 4.47 -10.15
CA ALA A 99 -6.10 4.83 -11.56
C ALA A 99 -4.77 5.09 -12.27
N SER A 100 -3.86 5.85 -11.66
CA SER A 100 -2.55 6.17 -12.22
C SER A 100 -1.66 4.93 -12.37
N VAL A 101 -1.66 4.06 -11.36
CA VAL A 101 -0.90 2.80 -11.37
C VAL A 101 -1.46 1.83 -12.42
N ALA A 102 -2.79 1.73 -12.56
CA ALA A 102 -3.41 0.91 -13.59
C ALA A 102 -3.02 1.35 -15.01
N ASP A 103 -3.01 2.67 -15.25
CA ASP A 103 -2.56 3.25 -16.52
C ASP A 103 -1.08 2.96 -16.80
N ARG A 104 -0.19 3.15 -15.80
CA ARG A 104 1.24 2.85 -15.93
C ARG A 104 1.50 1.37 -16.19
N ILE A 105 0.76 0.48 -15.53
CA ILE A 105 0.80 -0.97 -15.80
C ILE A 105 0.41 -1.26 -17.26
N ALA A 106 -0.65 -0.64 -17.76
CA ALA A 106 -1.09 -0.82 -19.15
C ALA A 106 -0.02 -0.36 -20.15
N MET A 107 0.62 0.79 -19.89
CA MET A 107 1.75 1.28 -20.69
C MET A 107 2.94 0.32 -20.65
N LEU A 108 3.39 -0.10 -19.47
CA LEU A 108 4.52 -1.02 -19.32
C LEU A 108 4.27 -2.37 -19.98
N LYS A 109 3.04 -2.91 -19.88
CA LYS A 109 2.63 -4.15 -20.58
C LYS A 109 2.63 -3.99 -22.09
N THR A 110 2.24 -2.83 -22.59
CA THR A 110 2.23 -2.53 -24.04
C THR A 110 3.67 -2.40 -24.55
N GLN A 111 4.52 -1.69 -23.79
CA GLN A 111 5.93 -1.51 -24.11
C GLN A 111 6.67 -2.85 -24.14
N THR A 112 6.50 -3.70 -23.12
CA THR A 112 7.11 -5.05 -23.08
C THR A 112 6.62 -5.96 -24.20
N GLN A 113 5.36 -5.86 -24.64
CA GLN A 113 4.86 -6.59 -25.80
C GLN A 113 5.46 -6.11 -27.12
N GLN A 114 5.69 -4.80 -27.28
CA GLN A 114 6.34 -4.26 -28.48
C GLN A 114 7.82 -4.65 -28.56
N THR A 115 8.54 -4.66 -27.44
CA THR A 115 9.96 -5.05 -27.43
C THR A 115 10.17 -6.55 -27.74
N GLN A 116 9.22 -7.42 -27.39
CA GLN A 116 9.28 -8.85 -27.73
C GLN A 116 8.84 -9.21 -29.15
N GLN A 117 8.22 -8.30 -29.90
CA GLN A 117 7.88 -8.53 -31.31
C GLN A 117 8.98 -8.10 -32.29
N GLN A 118 10.16 -7.69 -31.82
CA GLN A 118 11.27 -7.44 -32.76
C GLN A 118 11.69 -8.77 -33.41
N PRO A 119 11.55 -8.92 -34.74
CA PRO A 119 11.83 -10.16 -35.43
C PRO A 119 13.31 -10.50 -35.25
N ARG A 120 13.58 -11.65 -34.63
CA ARG A 120 14.93 -12.24 -34.57
C ARG A 120 15.52 -12.20 -35.98
N PRO A 121 16.59 -11.41 -36.26
CA PRO A 121 17.22 -11.44 -37.57
C PRO A 121 17.70 -12.87 -37.77
N ARG A 122 17.17 -13.54 -38.79
CA ARG A 122 17.68 -14.87 -39.17
C ARG A 122 19.16 -14.68 -39.47
N PRO A 123 20.06 -15.52 -38.95
CA PRO A 123 21.44 -15.50 -39.38
C PRO A 123 21.45 -15.77 -40.88
N THR A 124 21.80 -14.75 -41.66
CA THR A 124 22.08 -14.89 -43.09
C THR A 124 23.30 -15.80 -43.20
N LYS A 125 23.06 -17.03 -43.62
CA LYS A 125 24.12 -17.97 -43.98
C LYS A 125 24.69 -17.49 -45.32
N ALA A 126 25.94 -17.05 -45.30
CA ALA A 126 26.76 -16.79 -46.47
C ALA A 126 27.06 -18.09 -47.23
#